data_AF-A0A670XTZ0-F1
#
_entry.id   AF-A0A670XTZ0-F1
#
_cell.length_a   1.000
_cell.length_b   1.000
_cell.length_c   1.000
_cell.angle_alpha   90.00
_cell.angle_beta   90.00
_cell.angle_gamma   90.00
#
_symmetry.space_group_name_H-M   'P 1'
#
loop_
_entity.id
_entity.type
_entity.pdbx_description
1 polymer ?
#
loop_
_entity_poly.entity_id
_entity_poly.type
_entity_poly.pdbx_seq_one_letter_code
_entity_poly.pdbx_strand_id
1 'polypeptide(L)'
;MDVSCGLEPLPVSVWPRLEELPTFQYSPDHVPGPGGKPDPSEISFPGCSCHSSSCLAPTCTCLHYGENYNNLSIRTEGHELGFSKPVFECNTMCHCGEKCQNRVVQQGLQFQLEVFKTTEKGWGLRTMVFIPKGRFVCEYAGEILDINEARKRIQLQTSSDSNYIIAIREHLHDGTTIETFADPTYIGNVGRFLNHSCEPNLFMVPVRIDSMVPKLALFADRDICAGEELSYDYSGRYHNFLPIEAQGSKQEGKESKKPCFCRTKSCTGFLPFDSSLFHKDGKRK
;
A
#
# COMPACT_ATOMS: atom_id res chain seq x y z
N MET A 1 11.98 20.71 8.09
CA MET A 1 10.54 20.47 8.17
C MET A 1 10.35 18.98 8.15
N ASP A 2 9.57 18.45 9.08
CA ASP A 2 9.20 17.04 9.12
C ASP A 2 7.76 16.90 8.63
N VAL A 3 7.57 16.27 7.48
CA VAL A 3 6.27 16.07 6.83
C VAL A 3 5.36 15.20 7.70
N SER A 4 5.92 14.31 8.52
CA SER A 4 5.16 13.44 9.41
C SER A 4 4.67 14.13 10.68
N CYS A 5 5.06 15.38 10.93
CA CYS A 5 4.71 16.12 12.15
C CYS A 5 5.12 15.39 13.45
N GLY A 6 6.19 14.59 13.42
CA GLY A 6 6.65 13.78 14.55
C GLY A 6 5.75 12.57 14.88
N LEU A 7 4.82 12.21 13.99
CA LEU A 7 3.92 11.07 14.17
C LEU A 7 4.56 9.73 13.78
N GLU A 8 5.65 9.77 13.00
CA GLU A 8 6.42 8.59 12.61
C GLU A 8 7.67 8.41 13.50
N PRO A 9 8.22 7.19 13.65
CA PRO A 9 9.45 6.95 14.42
C PRO A 9 10.67 7.71 13.90
N LEU A 10 10.69 8.04 12.60
CA LEU A 10 11.75 8.80 11.93
C LEU A 10 11.15 9.99 11.18
N PRO A 11 11.79 11.17 11.21
CA PRO A 11 11.29 12.33 10.50
C PRO A 11 11.39 12.15 8.99
N VAL A 12 10.38 12.65 8.28
CA VAL A 12 10.34 12.67 6.81
C VAL A 12 10.68 14.08 6.33
N SER A 13 11.85 14.21 5.69
CA SER A 13 12.33 15.51 5.21
C SER A 13 11.67 15.95 3.89
N VAL A 14 11.83 17.22 3.50
CA VAL A 14 11.32 17.77 2.24
C VAL A 14 12.40 18.53 1.46
N TRP A 15 12.42 18.36 0.13
CA TRP A 15 13.34 19.02 -0.78
C TRP A 15 12.70 19.48 -2.11
N PRO A 16 12.89 20.73 -2.57
CA PRO A 16 13.62 21.81 -1.91
C PRO A 16 12.87 22.35 -0.68
N ARG A 17 13.60 22.80 0.35
CA ARG A 17 13.03 23.25 1.64
C ARG A 17 12.08 24.45 1.54
N LEU A 18 12.13 25.21 0.46
CA LEU A 18 11.37 26.46 0.27
C LEU A 18 10.08 26.26 -0.53
N GLU A 19 9.86 25.05 -1.07
CA GLU A 19 8.66 24.77 -1.85
C GLU A 19 7.57 24.20 -0.93
N GLU A 20 6.37 24.77 -0.99
CA GLU A 20 5.24 24.33 -0.17
C GLU A 20 4.67 23.01 -0.70
N LEU A 21 4.42 22.09 0.23
CA LEU A 21 3.66 20.88 -0.06
C LEU A 21 2.18 21.23 -0.22
N PRO A 22 1.42 20.47 -1.05
CA PRO A 22 -0.03 20.57 -1.05
C PRO A 22 -0.58 20.38 0.38
N THR A 23 -1.61 21.13 0.76
CA THR A 23 -2.23 20.99 2.08
C THR A 23 -2.91 19.62 2.21
N PHE A 24 -2.55 18.88 3.25
CA PHE A 24 -3.21 17.64 3.68
C PHE A 24 -2.96 17.44 5.19
N GLN A 25 -3.74 16.58 5.82
CA GLN A 25 -3.51 16.16 7.20
C GLN A 25 -2.67 14.88 7.21
N TYR A 26 -1.54 14.90 7.91
CA TYR A 26 -0.73 13.69 8.08
C TYR A 26 -1.41 12.72 9.06
N SER A 27 -1.46 11.45 8.71
CA SER A 27 -1.80 10.34 9.59
C SER A 27 -0.86 9.18 9.30
N PRO A 28 -0.16 8.59 10.29
CA PRO A 28 0.70 7.42 10.05
C PRO A 28 -0.13 6.17 9.70
N ASP A 29 -1.38 6.13 10.16
CA ASP A 29 -2.31 5.02 10.01
C ASP A 29 -3.51 5.37 9.11
N HIS A 30 -4.25 4.33 8.71
CA HIS A 30 -5.57 4.49 8.12
C HIS A 30 -6.55 5.16 9.09
N VAL A 31 -7.44 5.96 8.55
CA VAL A 31 -8.54 6.58 9.31
C VAL A 31 -9.89 6.23 8.67
N PRO A 32 -10.99 6.21 9.43
CA PRO A 32 -12.32 6.05 8.85
C PRO A 32 -12.62 7.22 7.90
N GLY A 33 -13.02 6.91 6.66
CA GLY A 33 -13.53 7.91 5.73
C GLY A 33 -14.98 8.32 6.02
N PRO A 34 -15.58 9.17 5.16
CA PRO A 34 -16.98 9.52 5.25
C PRO A 34 -17.88 8.27 5.28
N GLY A 35 -18.80 8.22 6.24
CA GLY A 35 -19.66 7.04 6.48
C GLY A 35 -19.15 6.12 7.59
N GLY A 36 -17.90 6.24 8.01
CA GLY A 36 -17.35 5.63 9.24
C GLY A 36 -17.21 4.11 9.22
N LYS A 37 -17.42 3.45 8.07
CA LYS A 37 -17.23 2.00 7.92
C LYS A 37 -16.61 1.64 6.56
N PRO A 38 -15.72 0.63 6.50
CA PRO A 38 -15.19 -0.12 7.63
C PRO A 38 -14.25 0.75 8.50
N ASP A 39 -14.24 0.50 9.82
CA ASP A 39 -13.35 1.21 10.75
C ASP A 39 -11.99 0.49 10.82
N PRO A 40 -10.91 1.07 10.29
CA PRO A 40 -9.58 0.45 10.32
C PRO A 40 -9.01 0.29 11.74
N SER A 41 -9.57 0.97 12.74
CA SER A 41 -9.14 0.86 14.14
C SER A 41 -9.86 -0.24 14.93
N GLU A 42 -10.90 -0.86 14.34
CA GLU A 42 -11.65 -1.94 14.99
C GLU A 42 -10.81 -3.23 15.09
N ILE A 43 -10.58 -3.69 16.33
CA ILE A 43 -9.87 -4.95 16.59
C ILE A 43 -10.78 -6.11 16.19
N SER A 44 -10.40 -6.80 15.12
CA SER A 44 -11.13 -7.93 14.53
C SER A 44 -10.54 -9.30 14.90
N PHE A 45 -9.24 -9.36 15.23
CA PHE A 45 -8.54 -10.63 15.45
C PHE A 45 -8.19 -10.86 16.93
N PRO A 46 -8.44 -12.07 17.46
CA PRO A 46 -8.22 -12.39 18.88
C PRO A 46 -6.74 -12.55 19.28
N GLY A 47 -5.82 -12.49 18.32
CA GLY A 47 -4.39 -12.70 18.55
C GLY A 47 -4.02 -14.18 18.84
N CYS A 48 -2.75 -14.41 19.20
CA CYS A 48 -2.21 -15.70 19.59
C CYS A 48 -1.93 -15.78 21.09
N SER A 49 -2.02 -16.97 21.66
CA SER A 49 -1.69 -17.25 23.07
C SER A 49 -0.21 -17.62 23.31
N CYS A 50 0.69 -17.34 22.36
CA CYS A 50 2.11 -17.64 22.50
C CYS A 50 2.74 -16.75 23.59
N HIS A 51 3.50 -17.33 24.52
CA HIS A 51 4.22 -16.61 25.58
C HIS A 51 5.73 -16.48 25.32
N SER A 52 6.19 -16.84 24.12
CA SER A 52 7.58 -16.74 23.70
C SER A 52 7.96 -15.30 23.32
N SER A 53 9.27 -15.02 23.29
CA SER A 53 9.80 -13.74 22.79
C SER A 53 9.48 -13.52 21.30
N SER A 54 9.39 -14.60 20.53
CA SER A 54 8.98 -14.59 19.13
C SER A 54 8.12 -15.81 18.83
N CYS A 55 7.06 -15.59 18.05
CA CYS A 55 6.22 -16.64 17.52
C CYS A 55 6.95 -17.43 16.42
N LEU A 56 6.61 -18.72 16.30
CA LEU A 56 7.15 -19.62 15.28
C LEU A 56 6.02 -20.42 14.65
N ALA A 57 6.10 -20.64 13.34
CA ALA A 57 5.25 -21.61 12.64
C ALA A 57 5.66 -23.06 13.01
N PRO A 58 4.72 -24.03 13.01
CA PRO A 58 3.28 -23.89 12.82
C PRO A 58 2.51 -23.63 14.13
N THR A 59 3.21 -23.41 15.24
CA THR A 59 2.58 -23.34 16.58
C THR A 59 1.76 -22.07 16.82
N CYS A 60 2.16 -20.96 16.23
CA CYS A 60 1.45 -19.68 16.37
C CYS A 60 0.28 -19.58 15.38
N THR A 61 -0.91 -19.24 15.89
CA THR A 61 -2.11 -19.02 15.07
C THR A 61 -1.99 -17.85 14.09
N CYS A 62 -1.19 -16.83 14.40
CA CYS A 62 -0.89 -15.74 13.45
C CYS A 62 0.01 -16.20 12.29
N LEU A 63 0.70 -17.33 12.43
CA LEU A 63 1.60 -17.91 11.42
C LEU A 63 1.00 -19.19 10.80
N HIS A 64 -0.33 -19.25 10.72
CA HIS A 64 -1.05 -20.40 10.17
C HIS A 64 -0.58 -20.77 8.75
N TYR A 65 -0.26 -19.76 7.94
CA TYR A 65 0.24 -19.91 6.56
C TYR A 65 1.78 -19.93 6.46
N GLY A 66 2.46 -20.20 7.57
CA GLY A 66 3.91 -20.19 7.67
C GLY A 66 4.50 -18.84 8.11
N GLU A 67 5.82 -18.77 8.13
CA GLU A 67 6.55 -17.56 8.48
C GLU A 67 6.31 -16.45 7.43
N ASN A 68 5.97 -15.26 7.90
CA ASN A 68 5.80 -14.07 7.04
C ASN A 68 7.15 -13.41 6.74
N TYR A 69 8.07 -13.43 7.72
CA TYR A 69 9.32 -12.68 7.66
C TYR A 69 10.54 -13.59 7.88
N ASN A 70 11.69 -13.12 7.43
CA ASN A 70 13.01 -13.66 7.76
C ASN A 70 13.94 -12.47 7.97
N ASN A 71 14.46 -12.28 9.19
CA ASN A 71 15.30 -11.13 9.55
C ASN A 71 14.69 -9.78 9.15
N LEU A 72 13.41 -9.55 9.48
CA LEU A 72 12.64 -8.34 9.14
C LEU A 72 12.39 -8.11 7.63
N SER A 73 12.79 -9.04 6.76
CA SER A 73 12.44 -9.04 5.34
C SER A 73 11.26 -9.97 5.08
N ILE A 74 10.31 -9.56 4.23
CA ILE A 74 9.17 -10.38 3.86
C ILE A 74 9.59 -11.61 3.03
N ARG A 75 8.99 -12.75 3.33
CA ARG A 75 9.16 -13.99 2.57
C ARG A 75 8.19 -14.00 1.40
N THR A 76 8.72 -13.86 0.19
CA THR A 76 7.96 -13.96 -1.07
C THR A 76 7.85 -15.39 -1.61
N GLU A 77 8.43 -16.37 -0.91
CA GLU A 77 8.32 -17.79 -1.24
C GLU A 77 6.91 -18.30 -0.89
N GLY A 78 6.13 -18.64 -1.92
CA GLY A 78 4.77 -19.15 -1.72
C GLY A 78 3.81 -19.11 -2.91
N HIS A 79 4.24 -18.76 -4.14
CA HIS A 79 3.38 -18.83 -5.34
C HIS A 79 3.20 -20.28 -5.84
N GLU A 80 3.05 -21.25 -4.95
CA GLU A 80 2.63 -22.58 -5.34
C GLU A 80 1.13 -22.51 -5.68
N LEU A 81 0.77 -22.91 -6.91
CA LEU A 81 -0.62 -23.07 -7.38
C LEU A 81 -1.41 -21.79 -7.69
N GLY A 82 -0.76 -20.63 -7.86
CA GLY A 82 -1.44 -19.40 -8.32
C GLY A 82 -2.26 -18.68 -7.25
N PHE A 83 -2.04 -19.00 -5.98
CA PHE A 83 -2.59 -18.28 -4.82
C PHE A 83 -1.47 -17.60 -4.03
N SER A 84 -1.76 -16.43 -3.48
CA SER A 84 -0.87 -15.73 -2.56
C SER A 84 -1.30 -16.01 -1.12
N LYS A 85 -0.37 -16.36 -0.24
CA LYS A 85 -0.65 -16.53 1.19
C LYS A 85 -1.00 -15.18 1.83
N PRO A 86 -2.08 -15.08 2.63
CA PRO A 86 -2.38 -13.86 3.35
C PRO A 86 -1.40 -13.64 4.50
N VAL A 87 -1.02 -12.38 4.75
CA VAL A 87 -0.07 -12.01 5.80
C VAL A 87 -0.81 -11.48 7.02
N PHE A 88 -0.59 -12.15 8.17
CA PHE A 88 -1.11 -11.75 9.47
C PHE A 88 0.04 -11.51 10.44
N GLU A 89 0.18 -10.29 10.95
CA GLU A 89 1.10 -10.01 12.05
C GLU A 89 0.51 -10.44 13.40
N CYS A 90 1.39 -10.62 14.39
CA CYS A 90 0.95 -10.63 15.77
C CYS A 90 0.44 -9.24 16.14
N ASN A 91 -0.60 -9.17 16.96
CA ASN A 91 -1.37 -7.94 17.13
C ASN A 91 -1.46 -7.53 18.61
N THR A 92 -2.31 -6.55 18.93
CA THR A 92 -2.43 -6.04 20.31
C THR A 92 -2.99 -7.07 21.30
N MET A 93 -3.73 -8.06 20.80
CA MET A 93 -4.31 -9.14 21.61
C MET A 93 -3.36 -10.35 21.77
N CYS A 94 -2.21 -10.37 21.09
CA CYS A 94 -1.23 -11.43 21.23
C CYS A 94 -0.44 -11.34 22.54
N HIS A 95 -0.18 -12.48 23.18
CA HIS A 95 0.66 -12.56 24.38
C HIS A 95 2.18 -12.63 24.11
N CYS A 96 2.58 -12.67 22.84
CA CYS A 96 3.98 -12.74 22.46
C CYS A 96 4.66 -11.37 22.61
N GLY A 97 5.98 -11.37 22.83
CA GLY A 97 6.71 -10.14 23.10
C GLY A 97 6.66 -9.10 21.97
N GLU A 98 6.90 -7.84 22.32
CA GLU A 98 6.99 -6.70 21.38
C GLU A 98 8.06 -6.87 20.30
N LYS A 99 9.11 -7.67 20.59
CA LYS A 99 10.19 -8.00 19.66
C LYS A 99 9.93 -9.26 18.83
N CYS A 100 8.69 -9.75 18.82
CA CYS A 100 8.29 -10.89 18.00
C CYS A 100 8.64 -10.61 16.52
N GLN A 101 9.26 -11.57 15.84
CA GLN A 101 9.64 -11.44 14.44
C GLN A 101 8.43 -11.28 13.50
N ASN A 102 7.23 -11.60 13.98
CA ASN A 102 5.96 -11.39 13.28
C ASN A 102 5.31 -10.03 13.62
N ARG A 103 6.10 -9.02 14.00
CA ARG A 103 5.70 -7.62 14.20
C ARG A 103 6.67 -6.72 13.43
N VAL A 104 6.40 -6.43 12.16
CA VAL A 104 7.31 -5.67 11.28
C VAL A 104 6.64 -4.38 10.81
N VAL A 105 5.48 -4.47 10.16
CA VAL A 105 4.75 -3.31 9.62
C VAL A 105 4.30 -2.37 10.75
N GLN A 106 3.79 -2.93 11.86
CA GLN A 106 3.37 -2.14 13.02
C GLN A 106 4.52 -1.38 13.73
N GLN A 107 5.78 -1.61 13.35
CA GLN A 107 6.92 -0.86 13.90
C GLN A 107 7.09 0.51 13.24
N GLY A 108 6.32 0.83 12.19
CA GLY A 108 6.39 2.10 11.48
C GLY A 108 7.68 2.30 10.70
N LEU A 109 7.96 3.53 10.27
CA LEU A 109 9.11 3.83 9.41
C LEU A 109 10.46 3.48 10.06
N GLN A 110 11.25 2.67 9.35
CA GLN A 110 12.60 2.23 9.76
C GLN A 110 13.73 2.87 8.94
N PHE A 111 13.40 3.67 7.93
CA PHE A 111 14.35 4.29 7.02
C PHE A 111 14.13 5.80 6.92
N GLN A 112 15.22 6.55 6.75
CA GLN A 112 15.13 8.00 6.54
C GLN A 112 14.66 8.29 5.11
N LEU A 113 13.49 8.91 4.99
CA LEU A 113 12.86 9.24 3.71
C LEU A 113 12.83 10.75 3.48
N GLU A 114 12.73 11.14 2.22
CA GLU A 114 12.62 12.53 1.79
C GLU A 114 11.56 12.67 0.70
N VAL A 115 10.57 13.54 0.95
CA VAL A 115 9.64 14.02 -0.07
C VAL A 115 10.37 15.03 -0.94
N PHE A 116 10.47 14.78 -2.23
CA PHE A 116 11.26 15.63 -3.13
C PHE A 116 10.51 16.05 -4.38
N LYS A 117 10.78 17.25 -4.88
CA LYS A 117 10.23 17.71 -6.16
C LYS A 117 10.91 16.97 -7.31
N THR A 118 10.12 16.23 -8.07
CA THR A 118 10.56 15.57 -9.31
C THR A 118 10.48 16.53 -10.49
N THR A 119 11.07 16.14 -11.62
CA THR A 119 11.08 16.95 -12.84
C THR A 119 9.72 16.98 -13.55
N GLU A 120 8.99 15.86 -13.61
CA GLU A 120 7.78 15.71 -14.44
C GLU A 120 6.59 15.05 -13.73
N LYS A 121 6.79 14.51 -12.52
CA LYS A 121 5.79 13.72 -11.79
C LYS A 121 5.20 14.45 -10.58
N GLY A 122 5.51 15.74 -10.42
CA GLY A 122 5.16 16.49 -9.22
C GLY A 122 6.08 16.13 -8.06
N TRP A 123 5.51 15.88 -6.89
CA TRP A 123 6.26 15.43 -5.71
C TRP A 123 6.48 13.92 -5.76
N GLY A 124 7.63 13.47 -5.26
CA GLY A 124 8.02 12.06 -5.17
C GLY A 124 8.56 11.75 -3.78
N LEU A 125 8.81 10.47 -3.52
CA LEU A 125 9.45 10.01 -2.30
C LEU A 125 10.77 9.32 -2.67
N ARG A 126 11.84 9.59 -1.93
CA ARG A 126 13.11 8.88 -2.07
C ARG A 126 13.65 8.45 -0.73
N THR A 127 14.49 7.42 -0.73
CA THR A 127 15.23 7.04 0.46
C THR A 127 16.53 7.84 0.57
N MET A 128 16.93 8.19 1.80
CA MET A 128 18.22 8.85 2.09
C MET A 128 19.29 7.84 2.52
N VAL A 129 18.91 6.57 2.66
CA VAL A 129 19.77 5.47 3.10
C VAL A 129 19.58 4.26 2.20
N PHE A 130 20.49 3.31 2.28
CA PHE A 130 20.34 2.01 1.61
C PHE A 130 19.17 1.22 2.24
N ILE A 131 18.32 0.63 1.39
CA ILE A 131 17.23 -0.26 1.81
C ILE A 131 17.50 -1.65 1.22
N PRO A 132 17.76 -2.68 2.06
CA PRO A 132 17.90 -4.05 1.59
C PRO A 132 16.60 -4.61 1.01
N LYS A 133 16.71 -5.53 0.05
CA LYS A 133 15.59 -6.29 -0.49
C LYS A 133 14.72 -6.92 0.61
N GLY A 134 13.41 -6.86 0.40
CA GLY A 134 12.37 -7.44 1.22
C GLY A 134 12.03 -6.65 2.48
N ARG A 135 12.76 -5.56 2.79
CA ARG A 135 12.47 -4.74 3.98
C ARG A 135 11.21 -3.90 3.78
N PHE A 136 10.43 -3.77 4.85
CA PHE A 136 9.30 -2.85 4.91
C PHE A 136 9.78 -1.40 4.80
N VAL A 137 9.16 -0.61 3.91
CA VAL A 137 9.55 0.77 3.63
C VAL A 137 8.56 1.76 4.26
N CYS A 138 7.28 1.67 3.89
CA CYS A 138 6.19 2.48 4.44
C CYS A 138 4.83 1.85 4.09
N GLU A 139 3.76 2.31 4.74
CA GLU A 139 2.40 2.00 4.32
C GLU A 139 1.91 2.97 3.23
N TYR A 140 0.87 2.59 2.50
CA TYR A 140 0.00 3.50 1.76
C TYR A 140 -1.28 3.74 2.58
N ALA A 141 -1.22 4.70 3.50
CA ALA A 141 -2.27 4.93 4.48
C ALA A 141 -3.03 6.24 4.24
N GLY A 142 -4.34 6.21 4.50
CA GLY A 142 -5.25 7.32 4.33
C GLY A 142 -6.68 6.96 4.73
N GLU A 143 -7.66 7.76 4.29
CA GLU A 143 -9.07 7.52 4.55
C GLU A 143 -9.53 6.20 3.93
N ILE A 144 -10.16 5.34 4.72
CA ILE A 144 -10.79 4.11 4.24
C ILE A 144 -12.21 4.42 3.80
N LEU A 145 -12.48 4.21 2.53
CA LEU A 145 -13.74 4.59 1.88
C LEU A 145 -14.61 3.37 1.60
N ASP A 146 -15.92 3.57 1.63
CA ASP A 146 -16.83 2.68 0.91
C ASP A 146 -16.77 2.93 -0.60
N ILE A 147 -17.29 1.98 -1.38
CA ILE A 147 -17.27 2.04 -2.84
C ILE A 147 -18.03 3.25 -3.42
N ASN A 148 -19.09 3.72 -2.76
CA ASN A 148 -19.88 4.85 -3.24
C ASN A 148 -19.12 6.17 -3.06
N GLU A 149 -18.47 6.37 -1.93
CA GLU A 149 -17.63 7.54 -1.69
C GLU A 149 -16.38 7.52 -2.59
N ALA A 150 -15.74 6.37 -2.77
CA ALA A 150 -14.61 6.23 -3.70
C ALA A 150 -15.01 6.63 -5.14
N ARG A 151 -16.13 6.10 -5.64
CA ARG A 151 -16.69 6.46 -6.96
C ARG A 151 -17.02 7.95 -7.05
N LYS A 152 -17.64 8.52 -6.01
CA LYS A 152 -17.99 9.94 -5.97
C LYS A 152 -16.75 10.82 -6.04
N ARG A 153 -15.70 10.54 -5.26
CA ARG A 153 -14.45 11.31 -5.29
C ARG A 153 -13.76 11.25 -6.65
N ILE A 154 -13.73 10.07 -7.25
CA ILE A 154 -13.16 9.85 -8.58
C ILE A 154 -13.90 10.63 -9.67
N GLN A 155 -15.22 10.69 -9.62
CA GLN A 155 -16.03 11.47 -10.56
C GLN A 155 -15.83 12.99 -10.44
N LEU A 156 -15.38 13.46 -9.28
CA LEU A 156 -15.08 14.87 -9.03
C LEU A 156 -13.65 15.25 -9.42
N GLN A 157 -12.78 14.29 -9.73
CA GLN A 157 -11.39 14.56 -10.13
C GLN A 157 -11.34 15.28 -11.49
N THR A 158 -10.49 16.30 -11.55
CA THR A 158 -10.13 17.00 -12.78
C THR A 158 -8.86 16.40 -13.40
N SER A 159 -8.56 16.80 -14.64
CA SER A 159 -7.35 16.32 -15.34
C SER A 159 -6.04 16.76 -14.66
N SER A 160 -6.05 17.88 -13.93
CA SER A 160 -4.91 18.40 -13.18
C SER A 160 -4.71 17.75 -11.81
N ASP A 161 -5.74 17.10 -11.26
CA ASP A 161 -5.66 16.54 -9.91
C ASP A 161 -4.75 15.31 -9.87
N SER A 162 -4.09 15.08 -8.75
CA SER A 162 -3.39 13.82 -8.53
C SER A 162 -4.41 12.75 -8.15
N ASN A 163 -4.28 11.53 -8.71
CA ASN A 163 -5.17 10.42 -8.35
C ASN A 163 -4.50 9.57 -7.28
N TYR A 164 -5.07 9.57 -6.08
CA TYR A 164 -4.54 8.87 -4.92
C TYR A 164 -5.37 7.66 -4.49
N ILE A 165 -6.58 7.48 -5.00
CA ILE A 165 -7.44 6.37 -4.55
C ILE A 165 -6.87 5.06 -5.06
N ILE A 166 -6.56 4.14 -4.15
CA ILE A 166 -6.19 2.77 -4.45
C ILE A 166 -7.33 1.83 -4.09
N ALA A 167 -7.60 0.86 -4.97
CA ALA A 167 -8.55 -0.21 -4.75
C ALA A 167 -7.81 -1.55 -4.67
N ILE A 168 -7.89 -2.22 -3.52
CA ILE A 168 -7.31 -3.54 -3.28
C ILE A 168 -8.43 -4.57 -3.31
N ARG A 169 -8.28 -5.59 -4.14
CA ARG A 169 -9.23 -6.68 -4.30
C ARG A 169 -8.54 -8.00 -3.93
N GLU A 170 -8.98 -8.59 -2.84
CA GLU A 170 -8.49 -9.88 -2.37
C GLU A 170 -9.55 -10.95 -2.68
N HIS A 171 -9.23 -11.85 -3.60
CA HIS A 171 -10.08 -12.99 -3.95
C HIS A 171 -9.77 -14.16 -3.02
N LEU A 172 -10.75 -14.53 -2.20
CA LEU A 172 -10.66 -15.65 -1.27
C LEU A 172 -11.02 -16.97 -1.96
N HIS A 173 -10.57 -18.08 -1.36
CA HIS A 173 -10.77 -19.43 -1.91
C HIS A 173 -12.26 -19.85 -1.99
N ASP A 174 -13.13 -19.25 -1.18
CA ASP A 174 -14.57 -19.48 -1.18
C ASP A 174 -15.32 -18.69 -2.28
N GLY A 175 -14.60 -17.93 -3.10
CA GLY A 175 -15.15 -17.06 -4.14
C GLY A 175 -15.54 -15.66 -3.64
N THR A 176 -15.43 -15.39 -2.34
CA THR A 176 -15.66 -14.06 -1.78
C THR A 176 -14.55 -13.12 -2.22
N THR A 177 -14.90 -11.87 -2.54
CA THR A 177 -13.92 -10.81 -2.82
C THR A 177 -14.02 -9.75 -1.74
N ILE A 178 -12.91 -9.48 -1.05
CA ILE A 178 -12.79 -8.34 -0.14
C ILE A 178 -12.24 -7.17 -0.93
N GLU A 179 -12.94 -6.04 -0.90
CA GLU A 179 -12.50 -4.79 -1.51
C GLU A 179 -12.14 -3.77 -0.43
N THR A 180 -10.97 -3.15 -0.53
CA THR A 180 -10.53 -2.06 0.33
C THR A 180 -10.18 -0.85 -0.53
N PHE A 181 -10.78 0.30 -0.24
CA PHE A 181 -10.49 1.57 -0.91
C PHE A 181 -9.78 2.50 0.06
N ALA A 182 -8.54 2.88 -0.24
CA ALA A 182 -7.77 3.82 0.57
C ALA A 182 -7.49 5.10 -0.20
N ASP A 183 -7.73 6.24 0.44
CA ASP A 183 -7.59 7.57 -0.16
C ASP A 183 -6.79 8.52 0.73
N PRO A 184 -5.50 8.74 0.44
CA PRO A 184 -4.67 9.70 1.16
C PRO A 184 -4.73 11.13 0.61
N THR A 185 -5.78 11.48 -0.15
CA THR A 185 -5.93 12.83 -0.73
C THR A 185 -5.93 13.90 0.35
N TYR A 186 -6.82 13.79 1.35
CA TYR A 186 -7.01 14.79 2.40
C TYR A 186 -6.37 14.40 3.73
N ILE A 187 -6.46 13.12 4.11
CA ILE A 187 -5.81 12.56 5.30
C ILE A 187 -5.01 11.34 4.87
N GLY A 188 -3.69 11.34 5.08
CA GLY A 188 -2.84 10.21 4.70
C GLY A 188 -1.39 10.34 5.13
N ASN A 189 -0.62 9.30 4.84
CA ASN A 189 0.77 9.21 5.27
C ASN A 189 1.76 9.56 4.15
N VAL A 190 3.05 9.28 4.38
CA VAL A 190 4.12 9.51 3.40
C VAL A 190 3.96 8.72 2.09
N GLY A 191 3.25 7.59 2.12
CA GLY A 191 3.02 6.73 0.95
C GLY A 191 2.28 7.43 -0.20
N ARG A 192 1.52 8.49 0.09
CA ARG A 192 0.85 9.32 -0.92
C ARG A 192 1.81 9.97 -1.94
N PHE A 193 3.09 10.12 -1.58
CA PHE A 193 4.13 10.71 -2.44
C PHE A 193 4.87 9.68 -3.30
N LEU A 194 4.54 8.39 -3.18
CA LEU A 194 5.13 7.37 -4.03
C LEU A 194 4.59 7.49 -5.45
N ASN A 195 5.48 7.69 -6.42
CA ASN A 195 5.12 7.76 -7.83
C ASN A 195 5.01 6.37 -8.46
N HIS A 196 4.34 6.33 -9.62
CA HIS A 196 4.32 5.14 -10.45
C HIS A 196 5.67 4.88 -11.15
N SER A 197 6.03 3.61 -11.25
CA SER A 197 7.00 3.11 -12.24
C SER A 197 6.51 1.82 -12.89
N CYS A 198 6.79 1.64 -14.18
CA CYS A 198 6.57 0.35 -14.87
C CYS A 198 7.65 -0.69 -14.50
N GLU A 199 8.79 -0.26 -13.96
CA GLU A 199 9.80 -1.11 -13.32
C GLU A 199 10.02 -0.59 -11.88
N PRO A 200 9.08 -0.83 -10.96
CA PRO A 200 9.15 -0.27 -9.61
C PRO A 200 10.27 -0.90 -8.77
N ASN A 201 10.59 -0.28 -7.64
CA ASN A 201 11.42 -0.88 -6.59
C ASN A 201 10.61 -1.35 -5.38
N LEU A 202 9.33 -1.01 -5.31
CA LEU A 202 8.44 -1.46 -4.25
C LEU A 202 7.33 -2.34 -4.81
N PHE A 203 6.91 -3.30 -3.98
CA PHE A 203 5.68 -4.06 -4.18
C PHE A 203 4.81 -3.95 -2.93
N MET A 204 3.50 -4.00 -3.12
CA MET A 204 2.52 -3.82 -2.06
C MET A 204 2.00 -5.18 -1.58
N VAL A 205 1.89 -5.34 -0.27
CA VAL A 205 1.32 -6.52 0.37
C VAL A 205 0.25 -6.07 1.36
N PRO A 206 -1.00 -6.56 1.24
CA PRO A 206 -2.01 -6.39 2.28
C PRO A 206 -1.61 -7.16 3.53
N VAL A 207 -1.41 -6.44 4.65
CA VAL A 207 -0.98 -7.02 5.93
C VAL A 207 -2.04 -6.75 6.99
N ARG A 208 -2.59 -7.81 7.58
CA ARG A 208 -3.58 -7.71 8.66
C ARG A 208 -2.90 -7.78 10.02
N ILE A 209 -3.28 -6.87 10.92
CA ILE A 209 -2.72 -6.76 12.27
C ILE A 209 -3.86 -6.87 13.29
N ASP A 210 -4.52 -5.76 13.60
CA ASP A 210 -5.68 -5.74 14.49
C ASP A 210 -7.00 -5.87 13.72
N SER A 211 -7.14 -5.15 12.60
CA SER A 211 -8.39 -5.01 11.84
C SER A 211 -8.46 -5.88 10.59
N MET A 212 -9.69 -6.23 10.17
CA MET A 212 -9.97 -6.81 8.86
C MET A 212 -9.53 -5.91 7.70
N VAL A 213 -9.49 -4.58 7.91
CA VAL A 213 -8.92 -3.62 6.96
C VAL A 213 -7.40 -3.81 6.94
N PRO A 214 -6.80 -4.26 5.83
CA PRO A 214 -5.38 -4.51 5.77
C PRO A 214 -4.59 -3.19 5.76
N LYS A 215 -3.42 -3.19 6.40
CA LYS A 215 -2.36 -2.22 6.12
C LYS A 215 -1.83 -2.46 4.71
N LEU A 216 -1.75 -1.41 3.91
CA LEU A 216 -1.20 -1.48 2.55
C LEU A 216 0.31 -1.28 2.60
N ALA A 217 1.04 -2.33 3.01
CA ALA A 217 2.47 -2.24 3.29
C ALA A 217 3.30 -2.37 2.01
N LEU A 218 4.24 -1.44 1.80
CA LEU A 218 5.20 -1.51 0.71
C LEU A 218 6.54 -2.07 1.18
N PHE A 219 7.03 -3.06 0.45
CA PHE A 219 8.31 -3.72 0.69
C PHE A 219 9.24 -3.52 -0.51
N ALA A 220 10.55 -3.48 -0.25
CA ALA A 220 11.56 -3.37 -1.30
C ALA A 220 11.66 -4.66 -2.14
N ASP A 221 11.47 -4.59 -3.45
CA ASP A 221 11.61 -5.75 -4.35
C ASP A 221 13.08 -6.13 -4.65
N ARG A 222 13.95 -5.14 -4.54
CA ARG A 222 15.39 -5.25 -4.71
C ARG A 222 16.09 -4.37 -3.70
N ASP A 223 17.42 -4.43 -3.68
CA ASP A 223 18.21 -3.44 -2.98
C ASP A 223 18.01 -2.04 -3.60
N ILE A 224 17.80 -1.03 -2.76
CA ILE A 224 17.52 0.36 -3.16
C ILE A 224 18.63 1.24 -2.60
N CYS A 225 19.27 2.01 -3.49
CA CYS A 225 20.38 2.88 -3.11
C CYS A 225 19.89 4.18 -2.45
N ALA A 226 20.73 4.78 -1.60
CA ALA A 226 20.48 6.12 -1.08
C ALA A 226 20.33 7.14 -2.24
N GLY A 227 19.31 7.99 -2.15
CA GLY A 227 18.94 8.97 -3.17
C GLY A 227 18.03 8.44 -4.27
N GLU A 228 17.77 7.13 -4.33
CA GLU A 228 16.88 6.53 -5.34
C GLU A 228 15.41 6.84 -5.03
N GLU A 229 14.65 7.21 -6.07
CA GLU A 229 13.21 7.42 -5.96
C GLU A 229 12.49 6.10 -5.70
N LEU A 230 11.58 6.12 -4.73
CA LEU A 230 10.72 5.02 -4.36
C LEU A 230 9.44 5.05 -5.22
N SER A 231 9.10 3.90 -5.79
CA SER A 231 7.99 3.78 -6.73
C SER A 231 7.35 2.40 -6.69
N TYR A 232 6.05 2.34 -6.99
CA TYR A 232 5.29 1.10 -7.10
C TYR A 232 4.45 1.07 -8.40
N ASP A 233 3.96 -0.10 -8.76
CA ASP A 233 3.05 -0.24 -9.89
C ASP A 233 1.61 0.09 -9.48
N TYR A 234 1.08 1.21 -9.96
CA TYR A 234 -0.29 1.66 -9.68
C TYR A 234 -1.35 0.70 -10.22
N SER A 235 -1.01 -0.18 -11.17
CA SER A 235 -1.93 -1.20 -11.66
C SER A 235 -2.05 -2.39 -10.72
N GLY A 236 -1.13 -2.53 -9.76
CA GLY A 236 -1.03 -3.68 -8.89
C GLY A 236 -0.74 -4.99 -9.62
N ARG A 237 -0.24 -4.97 -10.86
CA ARG A 237 0.08 -6.20 -11.61
C ARG A 237 1.49 -6.70 -11.35
N TYR A 238 2.40 -5.81 -10.96
CA TYR A 238 3.75 -6.18 -10.57
C TYR A 238 3.73 -7.13 -9.36
N HIS A 239 4.35 -8.31 -9.50
CA HIS A 239 4.29 -9.45 -8.54
C HIS A 239 2.92 -10.10 -8.28
N ASN A 240 1.86 -9.67 -8.98
CA ASN A 240 0.55 -10.31 -8.88
C ASN A 240 0.25 -11.13 -10.13
N PHE A 241 0.35 -12.46 -9.99
CA PHE A 241 -0.06 -13.40 -11.03
C PHE A 241 -1.59 -13.56 -11.00
N LEU A 242 -2.30 -12.78 -11.80
CA LEU A 242 -3.73 -13.05 -12.04
C LEU A 242 -3.87 -14.33 -12.90
N PRO A 243 -4.87 -15.19 -12.61
CA PRO A 243 -5.26 -16.27 -13.52
C PRO A 243 -5.51 -15.71 -14.93
N ILE A 244 -5.09 -16.48 -15.95
CA ILE A 244 -5.10 -16.11 -17.38
C ILE A 244 -6.48 -15.62 -17.86
N GLU A 245 -7.56 -16.04 -17.20
CA GLU A 245 -8.95 -15.68 -17.53
C GLU A 245 -9.32 -14.22 -17.22
N ALA A 246 -8.56 -13.54 -16.34
CA ALA A 246 -8.75 -12.11 -16.05
C ALA A 246 -7.97 -11.19 -17.01
N GLN A 247 -7.17 -11.74 -17.94
CA GLN A 247 -6.43 -10.98 -18.95
C GLN A 247 -7.28 -10.57 -20.17
N GLY A 248 -8.61 -10.61 -20.05
CA GLY A 248 -9.51 -9.99 -21.00
C GLY A 248 -9.29 -8.48 -21.01
N SER A 249 -8.38 -8.02 -21.86
CA SER A 249 -8.19 -6.61 -22.18
C SER A 249 -9.49 -6.06 -22.76
N LYS A 250 -10.37 -5.53 -21.91
CA LYS A 250 -11.41 -4.63 -22.36
C LYS A 250 -10.69 -3.36 -22.83
N GLN A 251 -10.40 -3.32 -24.13
CA GLN A 251 -10.18 -2.07 -24.82
C GLN A 251 -11.48 -1.29 -24.72
N GLU A 252 -11.54 -0.24 -23.91
CA GLU A 252 -12.66 0.70 -23.97
C GLU A 252 -12.34 2.01 -23.25
N GLY A 253 -12.79 3.11 -23.87
CA GLY A 253 -12.77 4.47 -23.31
C GLY A 253 -11.69 5.39 -23.87
N LYS A 254 -12.09 6.33 -24.73
CA LYS A 254 -11.29 7.47 -25.23
C LYS A 254 -11.18 8.57 -24.15
N GLU A 255 -10.90 8.20 -22.91
CA GLU A 255 -10.70 9.12 -21.80
C GLU A 255 -9.22 9.53 -21.71
N SER A 256 -8.95 10.75 -21.23
CA SER A 256 -7.63 11.37 -21.19
C SER A 256 -6.68 10.63 -20.23
N LYS A 257 -6.09 9.53 -20.70
CA LYS A 257 -5.07 8.78 -19.96
C LYS A 257 -3.89 9.70 -19.66
N LYS A 258 -3.52 9.80 -18.38
CA LYS A 258 -2.36 10.58 -17.95
C LYS A 258 -1.09 9.92 -18.49
N PRO A 259 -0.17 10.68 -19.13
CA PRO A 259 1.08 10.13 -19.62
C PRO A 259 1.94 9.60 -18.45
N CYS A 260 2.66 8.51 -18.68
CA CYS A 260 3.61 7.96 -17.73
C CYS A 260 5.02 8.49 -18.00
N PHE A 261 5.60 9.14 -17.00
CA PHE A 261 6.97 9.68 -17.05
C PHE A 261 7.95 8.88 -16.18
N CYS A 262 7.75 7.55 -16.05
CA CYS A 262 8.67 6.72 -15.26
C CYS A 262 10.03 6.50 -15.93
N ARG A 263 10.11 6.75 -17.26
CA ARG A 263 11.34 6.68 -18.08
C ARG A 263 12.05 5.31 -18.09
N THR A 264 11.38 4.24 -17.66
CA THR A 264 11.90 2.88 -17.76
C THR A 264 11.82 2.37 -19.20
N LYS A 265 12.62 1.35 -19.54
CA LYS A 265 12.65 0.80 -20.91
C LYS A 265 11.35 0.09 -21.28
N SER A 266 10.67 -0.51 -20.29
CA SER A 266 9.38 -1.20 -20.45
C SER A 266 8.15 -0.31 -20.20
N CYS A 267 8.31 1.02 -20.20
CA CYS A 267 7.22 1.96 -19.97
C CYS A 267 6.07 1.76 -20.97
N THR A 268 4.84 1.66 -20.46
CA THR A 268 3.61 1.50 -21.27
C THR A 268 3.07 2.83 -21.82
N GLY A 269 3.73 3.95 -21.52
CA GLY A 269 3.40 5.30 -22.01
C GLY A 269 2.31 6.03 -21.22
N PHE A 270 1.46 5.32 -20.46
CA PHE A 270 0.35 5.91 -19.71
C PHE A 270 0.27 5.34 -18.30
N LEU A 271 -0.14 6.18 -17.34
CA LEU A 271 -0.44 5.72 -15.99
C LEU A 271 -1.60 4.72 -16.04
N PRO A 272 -1.51 3.60 -15.32
CA PRO A 272 -2.61 2.66 -15.23
C PRO A 272 -3.79 3.28 -14.49
N PHE A 273 -4.99 2.87 -14.89
CA PHE A 273 -6.24 3.47 -14.46
C PHE A 273 -7.26 2.36 -14.24
N ASP A 274 -7.89 2.33 -13.06
CA ASP A 274 -8.95 1.37 -12.76
C ASP A 274 -10.29 1.89 -13.27
N SER A 275 -10.74 1.36 -14.41
CA SER A 275 -12.01 1.72 -15.04
C SER A 275 -13.25 1.29 -14.24
N SER A 276 -13.12 0.32 -13.33
CA SER A 276 -14.24 -0.17 -12.52
C SER A 276 -14.81 0.89 -11.57
N LEU A 277 -14.03 1.91 -11.25
CA LEU A 277 -14.43 3.04 -10.40
C LEU A 277 -15.25 4.11 -11.17
N PHE A 278 -15.38 3.97 -12.49
CA PHE A 278 -16.08 4.91 -13.37
C PHE A 278 -17.41 4.38 -13.92
N HIS A 279 -17.71 3.10 -13.75
CA HIS A 279 -18.96 2.53 -14.25
C HIS A 279 -20.17 3.03 -13.44
N LYS A 280 -21.10 3.69 -14.14
CA LYS A 280 -22.49 3.82 -13.69
C LYS A 280 -23.13 2.45 -13.83
N ASP A 281 -23.77 1.96 -12.77
CA ASP A 281 -24.68 0.83 -12.88
C ASP A 281 -25.69 1.13 -14.00
N GLY A 282 -25.52 0.44 -15.12
CA GLY A 282 -26.48 0.46 -16.20
C GLY A 282 -27.79 -0.08 -15.64
N LYS A 283 -28.87 0.70 -15.76
CA LYS A 283 -30.23 0.28 -15.46
C LYS A 283 -30.40 -1.16 -15.94
N ARG A 284 -30.64 -2.10 -15.01
CA ARG A 284 -31.24 -3.39 -15.35
C ARG A 284 -32.54 -3.07 -16.10
N LYS A 285 -32.54 -3.34 -17.41
CA LYS A 285 -33.78 -3.47 -18.17
C LYS A 285 -34.43 -4.80 -17.83
#